data_AF-A0A2E9C652-F1
#
_entry.id   AF-A0A2E9C652-F1
#
_cell.length_a   1.000
_cell.length_b   1.000
_cell.length_c   1.000
_cell.angle_alpha   90.00
_cell.angle_beta   90.00
_cell.angle_gamma   90.00
#
_symmetry.space_group_name_H-M   'P 1'
#
loop_
_entity.id
_entity.type
_entity.pdbx_description
1 polymer ?
#
loop_
_entity_poly.entity_id
_entity_poly.type
_entity_poly.pdbx_seq_one_letter_code
_entity_poly.pdbx_strand_id
1 'polypeptide(L)'
;MTDNEFRIDTPYLPNEKGCRIIWNINEDEEKILYLRNNDLNELEEVLEKGSTAKIELEDGASSILVNSDLTDFFLDGEKHLKIETLALKVALKHFLENYKNDNN
;
A
#
# COMPACT_ATOMS: atom_id res chain seq x y z
N MET A 1 14.09 -6.16 -18.93
CA MET A 1 12.83 -5.86 -18.23
C MET A 1 13.27 -5.15 -16.98
N THR A 2 13.00 -3.85 -16.85
CA THR A 2 13.21 -3.17 -15.57
C THR A 2 12.13 -3.73 -14.65
N ASP A 3 12.52 -4.62 -13.75
CA ASP A 3 11.60 -5.16 -12.75
C ASP A 3 11.12 -3.97 -11.92
N ASN A 4 9.84 -3.62 -12.07
CA ASN A 4 9.23 -2.64 -11.19
C ASN A 4 9.26 -3.23 -9.78
N GLU A 5 10.12 -2.69 -8.91
CA GLU A 5 10.23 -3.18 -7.55
C GLU A 5 9.14 -2.53 -6.69
N PHE A 6 8.35 -3.37 -6.03
CA PHE A 6 7.30 -2.96 -5.10
C PHE A 6 7.73 -3.26 -3.68
N ARG A 7 7.63 -2.29 -2.78
CA ARG A 7 7.87 -2.50 -1.34
C ARG A 7 6.95 -1.66 -0.46
N ILE A 8 6.87 -2.05 0.81
CA ILE A 8 6.15 -1.33 1.85
C ILE A 8 7.14 -1.00 2.96
N ASP A 9 7.31 0.28 3.24
CA ASP A 9 8.24 0.81 4.25
C ASP A 9 7.51 1.56 5.38
N THR A 10 8.22 1.79 6.48
CA THR A 10 7.74 2.61 7.60
C THR A 10 7.57 4.08 7.19
N PRO A 11 6.73 4.86 7.90
CA PRO A 11 6.63 6.30 7.73
C PRO A 11 7.97 7.03 7.89
N TYR A 12 8.08 8.24 7.34
CA TYR A 12 9.29 9.06 7.50
C TYR A 12 9.51 9.52 8.94
N LEU A 13 8.41 9.80 9.66
CA LEU A 13 8.47 10.34 11.01
C LEU A 13 8.45 9.22 12.06
N PRO A 14 9.36 9.24 13.05
CA PRO A 14 9.31 8.33 14.19
C PRO A 14 7.97 8.43 14.91
N ASN A 15 7.41 7.28 15.32
CA ASN A 15 6.13 7.14 16.02
C ASN A 15 4.88 7.47 15.19
N GLU A 16 5.02 7.79 13.90
CA GLU A 16 3.88 7.89 13.02
C GLU A 16 3.37 6.48 12.68
N LYS A 17 2.04 6.33 12.70
CA LYS A 17 1.36 5.07 12.38
C LYS A 17 0.88 5.11 10.95
N GLY A 18 1.16 4.04 10.19
CA GLY A 18 0.87 3.98 8.77
C GLY A 18 2.00 3.29 8.02
N CYS A 19 2.03 3.44 6.70
CA CYS A 19 3.11 2.93 5.87
C CYS A 19 3.29 3.77 4.60
N ARG A 20 4.41 3.52 3.92
CA ARG A 20 4.67 4.01 2.56
C ARG A 20 4.64 2.81 1.63
N ILE A 21 3.77 2.86 0.63
CA ILE A 21 3.79 1.92 -0.48
C ILE A 21 4.60 2.55 -1.61
N ILE A 22 5.64 1.84 -2.06
CA ILE A 22 6.66 2.38 -2.97
C ILE A 22 6.70 1.51 -4.23
N TRP A 23 6.68 2.18 -5.39
CA TRP A 23 6.94 1.58 -6.70
C TRP A 23 8.17 2.23 -7.33
N ASN A 24 9.21 1.45 -7.56
CA ASN A 24 10.34 1.84 -8.39
C ASN A 24 9.97 1.56 -9.85
N ILE A 25 9.63 2.60 -10.62
CA ILE A 25 9.22 2.46 -12.03
C ILE A 25 10.45 2.32 -12.94
N ASN A 26 11.53 3.04 -12.62
CA ASN A 26 12.85 2.92 -13.23
C ASN A 26 13.90 3.56 -12.29
N GLU A 27 15.17 3.62 -12.72
CA GLU A 27 16.28 4.15 -11.92
C GLU A 27 16.09 5.60 -11.46
N ASP A 28 15.29 6.39 -12.18
CA ASP A 28 15.08 7.82 -11.94
C ASP A 28 13.65 8.15 -11.47
N GLU A 29 12.73 7.17 -11.44
CA GLU A 29 11.32 7.38 -11.15
C GLU A 29 10.82 6.43 -10.05
N GLU A 30 10.56 7.00 -8.88
CA GLU A 30 9.90 6.36 -7.74
C GLU A 30 8.52 7.00 -7.54
N LYS A 31 7.52 6.17 -7.23
CA LYS A 31 6.20 6.62 -6.78
C LYS A 31 5.93 6.14 -5.38
N ILE A 32 5.44 7.04 -4.54
CA ILE A 32 5.17 6.78 -3.13
C ILE A 32 3.72 7.12 -2.84
N LEU A 33 2.98 6.15 -2.30
CA LEU A 33 1.70 6.35 -1.66
C LEU A 33 1.88 6.27 -0.15
N TYR A 34 1.45 7.32 0.54
CA TYR A 34 1.41 7.32 1.99
C TYR A 34 0.03 6.86 2.48
N LEU A 35 0.00 5.79 3.27
CA LEU A 35 -1.22 5.33 3.94
C LEU A 35 -1.16 5.68 5.41
N ARG A 36 -2.18 6.41 5.88
CA ARG A 36 -2.34 6.67 7.31
C ARG A 36 -2.83 5.42 8.02
N ASN A 37 -2.73 5.42 9.35
CA ASN A 37 -3.13 4.28 10.16
C ASN A 37 -4.54 3.75 9.87
N ASN A 38 -5.52 4.62 9.62
CA ASN A 38 -6.89 4.19 9.33
C ASN A 38 -6.97 3.49 7.97
N ASP A 39 -6.42 4.11 6.92
CA ASP A 39 -6.35 3.55 5.57
C ASP A 39 -5.63 2.18 5.57
N LEU A 40 -4.53 2.10 6.34
CA LEU A 40 -3.73 0.89 6.51
C LEU A 40 -4.55 -0.24 7.17
N ASN A 41 -5.25 0.05 8.27
CA ASN A 41 -6.06 -0.95 8.97
C ASN A 41 -7.24 -1.42 8.12
N GLU A 42 -7.88 -0.53 7.36
CA GLU A 42 -8.95 -0.90 6.44
C GLU A 42 -8.44 -1.79 5.32
N LEU A 43 -7.29 -1.44 4.73
CA LEU A 43 -6.65 -2.27 3.69
C LEU A 43 -6.26 -3.65 4.23
N GLU A 44 -5.68 -3.73 5.43
CA GLU A 44 -5.38 -5.01 6.09
C GLU A 44 -6.65 -5.86 6.24
N GLU A 45 -7.72 -5.28 6.79
CA GLU A 45 -8.98 -5.99 7.03
C GLU A 45 -9.60 -6.54 5.75
N VAL A 46 -9.62 -5.75 4.66
CA VAL A 46 -10.15 -6.17 3.36
C VAL A 46 -9.34 -7.34 2.79
N LEU A 47 -8.01 -7.23 2.83
CA LEU A 47 -7.10 -8.26 2.31
C LEU A 47 -7.15 -9.55 3.14
N GLU A 48 -7.25 -9.44 4.46
CA GLU A 48 -7.38 -10.60 5.36
C GLU A 48 -8.65 -11.38 5.09
N LYS A 49 -9.79 -10.69 4.96
CA LYS A 49 -11.09 -11.29 4.63
C LYS A 49 -11.17 -11.84 3.20
N GLY A 50 -10.22 -11.51 2.33
CA GLY A 50 -10.27 -11.86 0.91
C GLY A 50 -11.48 -11.25 0.21
N SER A 51 -11.91 -10.07 0.66
CA SER A 51 -13.07 -9.35 0.14
C SER A 51 -12.68 -8.36 -0.95
N THR A 52 -13.68 -7.85 -1.67
CA THR A 52 -13.50 -6.71 -2.59
C THR A 52 -14.02 -5.45 -1.93
N ALA A 53 -13.33 -4.32 -2.14
CA ALA A 53 -13.72 -3.05 -1.54
C ALA A 53 -13.13 -1.87 -2.33
N LYS A 54 -13.75 -0.71 -2.18
CA LYS A 54 -13.15 0.59 -2.50
C LYS A 54 -12.84 1.31 -1.19
N ILE A 55 -11.57 1.64 -0.97
CA ILE A 55 -11.07 2.38 0.18
C ILE A 55 -10.81 3.81 -0.30
N GLU A 56 -11.57 4.77 0.23
CA GLU A 56 -11.31 6.19 -0.01
C GLU A 56 -10.20 6.64 0.95
N LEU A 57 -9.15 7.26 0.45
CA LEU A 57 -8.05 7.71 1.29
C LEU A 57 -8.39 9.03 1.99
N GLU A 58 -7.73 9.29 3.12
CA GLU A 58 -7.98 10.51 3.92
C GLU A 58 -7.72 11.84 3.18
N ASP A 59 -7.03 11.83 2.04
CA ASP A 59 -6.87 13.03 1.19
C ASP A 59 -8.16 13.43 0.45
N GLY A 60 -9.17 12.54 0.41
CA GLY A 60 -10.47 12.74 -0.22
C GLY A 60 -10.45 12.74 -1.75
N ALA A 61 -9.30 12.48 -2.37
CA ALA A 61 -9.13 12.49 -3.83
C ALA A 61 -8.60 11.16 -4.37
N SER A 62 -7.87 10.42 -3.54
CA SER A 62 -7.26 9.14 -3.87
C SER A 62 -8.09 7.97 -3.34
N SER A 63 -8.01 6.82 -4.00
CA SER A 63 -8.67 5.60 -3.56
C SER A 63 -7.94 4.33 -3.97
N ILE A 64 -8.16 3.26 -3.21
CA ILE A 64 -7.68 1.90 -3.50
C ILE A 64 -8.89 1.04 -3.83
N LEU A 65 -8.89 0.40 -5.00
CA LEU A 65 -9.89 -0.58 -5.38
C LEU A 65 -9.29 -1.98 -5.28
N VAL A 66 -9.71 -2.73 -4.27
CA VAL A 66 -9.26 -4.10 -4.01
C VAL A 66 -10.22 -5.06 -4.69
N ASN A 67 -9.74 -5.82 -5.67
CA ASN A 67 -10.46 -6.94 -6.27
C ASN A 67 -9.82 -8.28 -5.87
N SER A 68 -10.32 -9.41 -6.37
CA SER A 68 -9.74 -10.74 -6.07
C SER A 68 -8.34 -10.93 -6.66
N ASP A 69 -8.11 -10.36 -7.84
CA ASP A 69 -6.92 -10.66 -8.65
C ASP A 69 -5.94 -9.48 -8.64
N LEU A 70 -6.47 -8.27 -8.82
CA LEU A 70 -5.72 -7.03 -8.92
C LEU A 70 -6.22 -5.99 -7.93
N THR A 71 -5.29 -5.28 -7.33
CA THR A 71 -5.55 -4.07 -6.56
C THR A 71 -5.08 -2.86 -7.37
N ASP A 72 -6.01 -1.93 -7.58
CA ASP A 72 -5.88 -0.73 -8.37
C ASP A 72 -5.74 0.49 -7.43
N PHE A 73 -4.75 1.35 -7.69
CA PHE A 73 -4.46 2.56 -6.89
C PHE A 73 -4.69 3.81 -7.73
N PHE A 74 -5.74 4.55 -7.39
CA PHE A 74 -6.10 5.82 -8.02
C PHE A 74 -5.57 6.95 -7.17
N LEU A 75 -4.47 7.58 -7.60
CA LEU A 75 -3.82 8.67 -6.89
C LEU A 75 -4.15 10.00 -7.58
N ASP A 76 -4.42 11.05 -6.80
CA ASP A 76 -4.73 12.37 -7.36
C ASP A 76 -3.58 12.89 -8.24
N GLY A 77 -3.92 13.36 -9.44
CA GLY A 77 -2.97 13.89 -10.42
C GLY A 77 -1.97 12.89 -11.02
N GLU A 78 -2.04 11.61 -10.64
CA GLU A 78 -1.01 10.62 -10.93
C GLU A 78 -1.51 9.48 -11.84
N LYS A 79 -0.57 8.82 -12.52
CA LYS A 79 -0.91 7.59 -13.28
C LYS A 79 -1.37 6.50 -12.33
N HIS A 80 -2.46 5.85 -12.73
CA HIS A 80 -3.00 4.64 -12.09
C HIS A 80 -1.92 3.55 -11.94
N LEU A 81 -1.71 3.09 -10.70
CA LEU A 81 -0.82 1.99 -10.35
C LEU A 81 -1.61 0.73 -10.02
N LYS A 82 -1.00 -0.44 -10.27
CA LYS A 82 -1.66 -1.74 -10.12
C LYS A 82 -0.69 -2.77 -9.57
N ILE A 83 -1.21 -3.72 -8.80
CA ILE A 83 -0.48 -4.89 -8.33
C ILE A 83 -1.41 -6.09 -8.21
N GLU A 84 -0.87 -7.30 -8.29
CA GLU A 84 -1.59 -8.50 -7.88
C GLU A 84 -2.00 -8.41 -6.40
N THR A 85 -3.27 -8.65 -6.12
CA THR A 85 -3.82 -8.54 -4.76
C THR A 85 -3.12 -9.50 -3.79
N LEU A 86 -2.74 -10.68 -4.27
CA LEU A 86 -1.98 -11.64 -3.48
C LEU A 86 -0.58 -11.10 -3.13
N ALA A 87 0.12 -10.47 -4.07
CA ALA A 87 1.42 -9.88 -3.83
C ALA A 87 1.34 -8.73 -2.80
N LEU A 88 0.32 -7.86 -2.91
CA LEU A 88 0.05 -6.83 -1.92
C LEU A 88 -0.20 -7.42 -0.53
N LYS A 89 -1.05 -8.45 -0.43
CA LYS A 89 -1.35 -9.13 0.84
C LYS A 89 -0.11 -9.70 1.50
N VAL A 90 0.75 -10.37 0.73
CA VAL A 90 1.99 -10.96 1.23
C VAL A 90 2.95 -9.87 1.72
N ALA A 91 3.16 -8.82 0.93
CA ALA A 91 4.03 -7.72 1.29
C ALA A 91 3.52 -6.96 2.54
N LEU A 92 2.22 -6.69 2.62
CA LEU A 92 1.61 -5.99 3.74
C LEU A 92 1.75 -6.80 5.04
N LYS A 93 1.47 -8.11 4.96
CA LYS A 93 1.62 -9.00 6.12
C LYS A 93 3.06 -9.02 6.63
N HIS A 94 4.04 -9.16 5.74
CA HIS A 94 5.44 -9.15 6.11
C HIS A 94 5.85 -7.82 6.76
N PHE A 95 5.42 -6.68 6.20
CA PHE A 95 5.65 -5.37 6.80
C PHE A 95 5.08 -5.28 8.22
N LEU A 96 3.82 -5.68 8.42
CA LEU A 96 3.14 -5.59 9.73
C LEU A 96 3.75 -6.52 10.79
N GLU A 97 4.22 -7.70 10.40
CA GLU A 97 4.92 -8.63 11.30
C GLU A 97 6.25 -8.02 11.78
N ASN A 98 7.04 -7.43 10.89
CA ASN A 98 8.30 -6.77 11.24
C ASN A 98 8.07 -5.50 12.09
N TYR A 99 7.10 -4.68 11.71
CA TYR A 99 6.77 -3.46 12.46
C TYR A 99 6.31 -3.73 13.89
N LYS A 100 5.57 -4.82 14.13
CA LYS A 100 5.16 -5.24 15.48
C LYS A 100 6.34 -5.75 16.32
N ASN A 101 7.36 -6.35 15.70
CA ASN A 101 8.54 -6.83 16.41
C ASN A 101 9.51 -5.70 16.81
N ASP A 102 9.58 -4.64 16.03
CA ASP A 102 10.46 -3.49 16.31
C ASP A 102 9.91 -2.53 17.38
N ASN A 103 8.62 -2.64 17.72
CA ASN A 103 7.92 -1.76 18.68
C ASN A 103 7.47 -2.48 19.97
N ASN A 104 7.91 -3.73 20.20
CA ASN A 104 7.71 -4.51 21.43
C ASN A 104 9.00 -4.60 22.24
#